data_AF-Q97C12-F1
#
_entry.id   AF-Q97C12-F1
#
_cell.length_a   1.000
_cell.length_b   1.000
_cell.length_c   1.000
_cell.angle_alpha   90.00
_cell.angle_beta   90.00
_cell.angle_gamma   90.00
#
_symmetry.space_group_name_H-M   'P 1'
#
loop_
_entity.id
_entity.type
_entity.pdbx_description
1 polymer ?
#
loop_
_entity_poly.entity_id
_entity_poly.type
_entity_poly.pdbx_seq_one_letter_code
_entity_poly.pdbx_strand_id
1 'polypeptide(L)'
;MIYDFGEDGYKITLFGGIKGLVRDGEELKRDLYEVRPEIIYIVLTQEQIDGLNNFLKDPFELSLSDYEIIYGLHLSAYGEVMTPPPIYIEAIKYANETGTTLVPLDVPEKEYSDYYSKNVGFLDLLRNSLRKKRIMKMEFGDKTPEDFVEKWDAVMHKVKGIERVDTFRFNYVRDNLKRNLEKDKGKSVFVITEYEFYKNLENFIKEL
;
A
#
# COMPACT_ATOMS: atom_id res chain seq x y z
N MET A 1 -3.64 -5.71 12.04
CA MET A 1 -3.79 -7.11 12.50
C MET A 1 -2.41 -7.74 12.55
N ILE A 2 -1.90 -8.17 13.71
CA ILE A 2 -0.55 -8.75 13.86
C ILE A 2 -0.64 -10.28 13.74
N TYR A 3 0.15 -10.88 12.85
CA TYR A 3 0.29 -12.33 12.71
C TYR A 3 1.76 -12.71 12.91
N ASP A 4 2.06 -13.56 13.90
CA ASP A 4 3.41 -14.07 14.17
C ASP A 4 3.54 -15.49 13.59
N PHE A 5 4.38 -15.65 12.57
CA PHE A 5 4.72 -16.96 11.98
C PHE A 5 6.01 -17.44 12.60
N GLY A 6 6.05 -18.64 13.18
CA GLY A 6 7.28 -19.17 13.76
C GLY A 6 7.27 -20.66 14.05
N GLU A 7 7.52 -21.50 13.04
CA GLU A 7 8.14 -22.82 13.25
C GLU A 7 9.58 -22.94 12.67
N ASP A 8 10.07 -21.96 11.88
CA ASP A 8 11.39 -22.07 11.19
C ASP A 8 12.31 -20.82 11.25
N GLY A 9 12.10 -19.94 12.23
CA GLY A 9 13.05 -18.86 12.55
C GLY A 9 12.81 -17.52 11.83
N TYR A 10 11.60 -17.27 11.36
CA TYR A 10 11.13 -15.92 11.04
C TYR A 10 10.29 -15.39 12.20
N LYS A 11 10.33 -14.08 12.47
CA LYS A 11 9.33 -13.38 13.29
C LYS A 11 8.79 -12.26 12.43
N ILE A 12 7.69 -12.53 11.74
CA ILE A 12 7.08 -11.59 10.79
C ILE A 12 5.90 -10.94 11.49
N THR A 13 5.71 -9.64 11.31
CA THR A 13 4.47 -8.94 11.63
C THR A 13 3.99 -8.29 10.34
N LEU A 14 2.75 -8.56 9.92
CA LEU A 14 2.14 -7.91 8.76
C LEU A 14 1.18 -6.82 9.24
N PHE A 15 1.19 -5.65 8.59
CA PHE A 15 0.21 -4.59 8.81
C PHE A 15 -0.40 -4.19 7.47
N GLY A 16 -1.73 -4.19 7.40
CA GLY A 16 -2.51 -3.68 6.28
C GLY A 16 -3.39 -2.55 6.75
N GLY A 17 -3.20 -1.35 6.22
CA GLY A 17 -4.01 -0.18 6.55
C GLY A 17 -4.67 0.43 5.33
N ILE A 18 -5.83 1.04 5.54
CA ILE A 18 -6.54 1.80 4.53
C ILE A 18 -5.76 3.08 4.26
N LYS A 19 -5.27 3.22 3.02
CA LYS A 19 -4.56 4.44 2.62
C LYS A 19 -5.45 5.66 2.85
N GLY A 20 -4.88 6.67 3.49
CA GLY A 20 -5.55 7.95 3.73
C GLY A 20 -6.26 8.08 5.08
N LEU A 21 -6.65 7.00 5.78
CA LEU A 21 -7.25 7.13 7.12
C LEU A 21 -6.19 7.45 8.17
N VAL A 22 -6.42 8.50 8.96
CA VAL A 22 -5.52 8.89 10.06
C VAL A 22 -5.46 7.82 11.14
N ARG A 23 -6.60 7.21 11.49
CA ARG A 23 -6.72 6.09 12.45
C ARG A 23 -5.69 5.00 12.16
N ASP A 24 -5.60 4.56 10.90
CA ASP A 24 -4.74 3.44 10.51
C ASP A 24 -3.25 3.84 10.60
N GLY A 25 -2.91 5.11 10.38
CA GLY A 25 -1.56 5.63 10.66
C GLY A 25 -1.22 5.62 12.15
N GLU A 26 -2.17 6.01 13.02
CA GLU A 26 -1.99 5.95 14.48
C GLU A 26 -1.84 4.52 15.00
N GLU A 27 -2.63 3.59 14.45
CA GLU A 27 -2.52 2.16 14.75
C GLU A 27 -1.16 1.61 14.34
N LEU A 28 -0.71 1.89 13.12
CA LEU A 28 0.61 1.46 12.66
C LEU A 28 1.71 2.02 13.55
N LYS A 29 1.65 3.31 13.90
CA LYS A 29 2.63 3.94 14.78
C LYS A 29 2.73 3.19 16.11
N ARG A 30 1.60 2.93 16.76
CA ARG A 30 1.57 2.18 18.03
C ARG A 30 2.21 0.81 17.86
N ASP A 31 1.81 0.06 16.83
CA ASP A 31 2.28 -1.30 16.59
C ASP A 31 3.79 -1.34 16.30
N LEU A 32 4.34 -0.36 15.57
CA LEU A 32 5.79 -0.24 15.34
C LEU A 32 6.57 -0.02 16.64
N TYR A 33 6.09 0.87 17.50
CA TYR A 33 6.73 1.18 18.79
C TYR A 33 6.59 0.05 19.83
N GLU A 34 5.57 -0.79 19.70
CA GLU A 34 5.36 -2.00 20.49
C GLU A 34 6.25 -3.16 20.02
N VAL A 35 6.22 -3.48 18.72
CA VAL A 35 6.97 -4.61 18.14
C VAL A 35 8.47 -4.34 18.08
N ARG A 36 8.86 -3.09 17.80
CA ARG A 36 10.25 -2.65 17.62
C ARG A 36 11.03 -3.54 16.64
N PRO A 37 10.60 -3.61 15.37
CA PRO A 37 11.22 -4.49 14.41
C PRO A 37 12.66 -4.06 14.08
N GLU A 38 13.47 -5.05 13.71
CA GLU A 38 14.83 -4.83 13.21
C GLU A 38 14.81 -4.33 11.76
N ILE A 39 13.83 -4.79 10.98
CA ILE A 39 13.65 -4.43 9.57
C ILE A 39 12.18 -4.18 9.27
N ILE A 40 11.92 -3.15 8.47
CA ILE A 40 10.61 -2.89 7.89
C ILE A 40 10.68 -3.14 6.39
N TYR A 41 9.82 -4.04 5.89
CA TYR A 41 9.53 -4.17 4.47
C TYR A 41 8.26 -3.39 4.15
N ILE A 42 8.29 -2.53 3.14
CA ILE A 42 7.18 -1.65 2.82
C ILE A 42 6.80 -1.78 1.35
N VAL A 43 5.51 -1.91 1.05
CA VAL A 43 4.99 -1.95 -0.34
C VAL A 43 4.94 -0.54 -0.92
N LEU A 44 6.13 0.02 -1.08
CA LEU A 44 6.44 1.26 -1.81
C LEU A 44 7.67 1.03 -2.66
N THR A 45 7.85 1.87 -3.68
CA THR A 45 9.08 1.98 -4.45
C THR A 45 10.12 2.79 -3.67
N GLN A 46 11.39 2.71 -4.07
CA GLN A 46 12.43 3.58 -3.49
C GLN A 46 12.12 5.06 -3.77
N GLU A 47 11.65 5.38 -4.97
CA GLU A 47 11.31 6.74 -5.39
C GLU A 47 10.19 7.34 -4.53
N GLN A 48 9.18 6.52 -4.17
CA GLN A 48 8.10 6.94 -3.27
C GLN A 48 8.61 7.18 -1.85
N ILE A 49 9.49 6.32 -1.32
CA ILE A 49 10.12 6.50 -0.02
C ILE A 49 10.93 7.81 0.00
N ASP A 50 11.71 8.06 -1.05
CA ASP A 50 12.52 9.28 -1.17
C ASP A 50 11.64 10.53 -1.27
N GLY A 51 10.55 10.48 -2.05
CA GLY A 51 9.57 11.55 -2.18
C GLY A 51 8.88 11.90 -0.86
N LEU A 52 8.46 10.89 -0.10
CA LEU A 52 7.86 11.09 1.22
C LEU A 52 8.87 11.61 2.25
N ASN A 53 10.12 11.14 2.21
CA ASN A 53 11.21 11.68 3.03
C ASN A 53 11.47 13.16 2.75
N ASN A 54 11.43 13.56 1.48
CA ASN A 54 11.57 14.97 1.10
C ASN A 54 10.38 15.79 1.57
N PHE A 55 9.15 15.27 1.40
CA PHE A 55 7.93 15.91 1.89
C PHE A 55 7.96 16.15 3.42
N LEU A 56 8.49 15.20 4.19
CA LEU A 56 8.63 15.35 5.64
C LEU A 56 9.63 16.45 6.05
N LYS A 57 10.62 16.74 5.20
CA LYS A 57 11.63 17.78 5.46
C LYS A 57 11.15 19.15 4.99
N ASP A 58 10.53 19.20 3.83
CA ASP A 58 10.04 20.41 3.19
C ASP A 58 8.70 20.11 2.49
N PRO A 59 7.56 20.32 3.19
CA PRO A 59 6.25 20.00 2.63
C PRO A 59 5.95 20.77 1.35
N PHE A 60 5.51 20.06 0.31
CA PHE A 60 5.15 20.62 -0.98
C PHE A 60 3.73 20.24 -1.40
N GLU A 61 3.16 20.98 -2.35
CA GLU A 61 1.82 20.69 -2.87
C GLU A 61 1.83 19.38 -3.67
N LEU A 62 0.93 18.47 -3.32
CA LEU A 62 0.78 17.18 -3.97
C LEU A 62 -0.27 17.27 -5.08
N SER A 63 0.12 16.92 -6.30
CA SER A 63 -0.82 16.77 -7.42
C SER A 63 -1.57 15.45 -7.29
N LEU A 64 -2.81 15.49 -6.81
CA LEU A 64 -3.68 14.32 -6.73
C LEU A 64 -4.46 14.11 -8.02
N SER A 65 -4.61 12.84 -8.42
CA SER A 65 -5.52 12.48 -9.50
C SER A 65 -6.99 12.66 -9.07
N ASP A 66 -7.89 12.85 -10.04
CA ASP A 66 -9.33 12.89 -9.76
C ASP A 66 -9.83 11.68 -8.95
N TYR A 67 -9.22 10.51 -9.16
CA TYR A 67 -9.60 9.29 -8.45
C TYR A 67 -9.17 9.29 -7.00
N GLU A 68 -7.97 9.79 -6.69
CA GLU A 68 -7.51 9.96 -5.32
C GLU A 68 -8.35 11.00 -4.57
N ILE A 69 -8.73 12.09 -5.25
CA ILE A 69 -9.64 13.09 -4.69
C ILE A 69 -10.99 12.46 -4.38
N ILE A 70 -11.61 11.75 -5.34
CA ILE A 70 -12.90 11.10 -5.14
C ILE A 70 -12.80 10.04 -4.03
N TYR A 71 -11.75 9.23 -4.02
CA TYR A 71 -11.50 8.22 -3.00
C TYR A 71 -11.44 8.85 -1.60
N GLY A 72 -10.62 9.90 -1.41
CA GLY A 72 -10.50 10.59 -0.13
C GLY A 72 -11.82 11.23 0.32
N LEU A 73 -12.61 11.76 -0.63
CA LEU A 73 -13.90 12.37 -0.35
C LEU A 73 -14.93 11.35 0.15
N HIS A 74 -15.00 10.17 -0.47
CA HIS A 74 -15.83 9.07 0.05
C HIS A 74 -15.31 8.52 1.39
N LEU A 75 -13.98 8.39 1.52
CA LEU A 75 -13.34 7.87 2.72
C LEU A 75 -13.57 8.78 3.94
N SER A 76 -13.71 10.10 3.73
CA SER A 76 -13.97 11.08 4.79
C SER A 76 -15.28 10.85 5.56
N ALA A 77 -16.20 10.05 5.01
CA ALA A 77 -17.41 9.64 5.71
C ALA A 77 -17.13 8.70 6.90
N TYR A 78 -15.96 8.06 6.94
CA TYR A 78 -15.59 7.06 7.96
C TYR A 78 -14.56 7.58 8.98
N GLY A 79 -13.98 8.76 8.76
CA GLY A 79 -12.98 9.34 9.66
C GLY A 79 -12.18 10.46 9.03
N GLU A 80 -11.18 10.94 9.77
CA GLU A 80 -10.23 11.92 9.26
C GLU A 80 -9.36 11.32 8.17
N VAL A 81 -9.24 12.04 7.06
CA VAL A 81 -8.47 11.64 5.88
C VAL A 81 -7.32 12.60 5.66
N MET A 82 -6.13 12.06 5.40
CA MET A 82 -4.91 12.81 5.16
C MET A 82 -4.22 12.34 3.88
N THR A 83 -3.47 13.25 3.26
CA THR A 83 -2.56 12.95 2.15
C THR A 83 -1.23 13.69 2.37
N PRO A 84 -0.05 13.05 2.24
CA PRO A 84 0.18 11.65 1.85
C PRO A 84 -0.40 10.60 2.82
N PRO A 85 -0.51 9.32 2.41
CA PRO A 85 -1.12 8.28 3.24
C PRO A 85 -0.46 8.17 4.63
N PRO A 86 -1.25 8.25 5.73
CA PRO A 86 -0.72 8.23 7.09
C PRO A 86 0.13 7.01 7.42
N ILE A 87 -0.25 5.83 6.92
CA ILE A 87 0.51 4.59 7.14
C ILE A 87 1.95 4.69 6.62
N TYR A 88 2.18 5.37 5.50
CA TYR A 88 3.53 5.49 4.94
C TYR A 88 4.31 6.62 5.60
N ILE A 89 3.62 7.71 5.96
CA ILE A 89 4.21 8.80 6.72
C ILE A 89 4.73 8.30 8.07
N GLU A 90 3.94 7.55 8.83
CA GLU A 90 4.34 7.05 10.15
C GLU A 90 5.42 5.97 10.05
N ALA A 91 5.40 5.11 9.02
CA ALA A 91 6.48 4.15 8.77
C ALA A 91 7.84 4.83 8.54
N ILE A 92 7.86 5.86 7.69
CA ILE A 92 9.09 6.60 7.35
C ILE A 92 9.57 7.43 8.53
N LYS A 93 8.67 8.11 9.26
CA LYS A 93 9.03 8.81 10.49
C LYS A 93 9.66 7.86 11.50
N TYR A 94 9.03 6.71 11.75
CA TYR A 94 9.56 5.70 12.66
C TYR A 94 10.97 5.27 12.23
N ALA A 95 11.17 4.88 10.97
CA ALA A 95 12.47 4.45 10.46
C ALA A 95 13.55 5.54 10.61
N ASN A 96 13.21 6.80 10.35
CA ASN A 96 14.12 7.93 10.52
C ASN A 96 14.48 8.20 11.99
N GLU A 97 13.50 8.07 12.90
CA GLU A 97 13.65 8.33 14.32
C GLU A 97 14.47 7.24 15.03
N THR A 98 14.28 5.98 14.64
CA THR A 98 14.93 4.83 15.30
C THR A 98 16.18 4.33 14.57
N GLY A 99 16.38 4.72 13.31
CA GLY A 99 17.39 4.13 12.44
C GLY A 99 17.03 2.72 11.95
N THR A 100 15.77 2.27 12.13
CA THR A 100 15.31 0.97 11.61
C THR A 100 15.42 0.96 10.08
N THR A 101 15.94 -0.14 9.54
CA THR A 101 16.12 -0.28 8.08
C THR A 101 14.77 -0.44 7.40
N LEU A 102 14.46 0.48 6.49
CA LEU A 102 13.26 0.45 5.63
C LEU A 102 13.64 -0.04 4.24
N VAL A 103 13.00 -1.10 3.76
CA VAL A 103 13.33 -1.75 2.49
C VAL A 103 12.09 -1.75 1.57
N PRO A 104 12.19 -1.17 0.36
CA PRO A 104 11.10 -1.18 -0.60
C PRO A 104 10.84 -2.60 -1.13
N LEU A 105 9.57 -2.94 -1.33
CA LEU A 105 9.16 -4.19 -1.96
C LEU A 105 8.59 -4.01 -3.36
N ASP A 106 8.13 -2.82 -3.71
CA ASP A 106 7.34 -2.59 -4.91
C ASP A 106 8.21 -2.40 -6.18
N VAL A 107 7.55 -2.47 -7.33
CA VAL A 107 8.18 -2.34 -8.65
C VAL A 107 8.71 -0.92 -8.84
N PRO A 108 10.01 -0.72 -9.13
CA PRO A 108 10.56 0.59 -9.45
C PRO A 108 9.77 1.32 -10.53
N GLU A 109 9.61 2.63 -10.42
CA GLU A 109 8.67 3.40 -11.25
C GLU A 109 8.91 3.25 -12.76
N LYS A 110 10.19 3.18 -13.16
CA LYS A 110 10.56 2.97 -14.56
C LYS A 110 10.07 1.62 -15.10
N GLU A 111 10.27 0.55 -14.33
CA GLU A 111 9.85 -0.79 -14.72
C GLU A 111 8.31 -0.89 -14.75
N TYR A 112 7.65 -0.28 -13.76
CA TYR A 112 6.20 -0.18 -13.73
C TYR A 112 5.65 0.56 -14.96
N SER A 113 6.20 1.74 -15.30
CA SER A 113 5.80 2.54 -16.47
C SER A 113 6.02 1.78 -17.79
N ASP A 114 7.17 1.11 -17.93
CA ASP A 114 7.51 0.29 -19.10
C ASP A 114 6.52 -0.87 -19.26
N TYR A 115 6.09 -1.50 -18.15
CA TYR A 115 5.10 -2.58 -18.17
C TYR A 115 3.68 -2.06 -18.47
N TYR A 116 3.27 -0.98 -17.80
CA TYR A 116 1.96 -0.35 -17.96
C TYR A 116 1.73 0.06 -19.41
N SER A 117 2.69 0.78 -20.00
CA SER A 117 2.60 1.29 -21.38
C SER A 117 2.48 0.18 -22.42
N LYS A 118 3.04 -1.01 -22.15
CA LYS A 118 2.94 -2.18 -23.04
C LYS A 118 1.62 -2.93 -22.91
N ASN A 119 0.96 -2.85 -21.75
CA ASN A 119 -0.15 -3.74 -21.39
C ASN A 119 -1.51 -3.04 -21.24
N VAL A 120 -1.53 -1.71 -21.13
CA VAL A 120 -2.75 -0.90 -21.03
C VAL A 120 -2.99 -0.18 -22.35
N GLY A 121 -4.07 -0.57 -23.04
CA GLY A 121 -4.40 -0.03 -24.35
C GLY A 121 -5.16 1.30 -24.28
N PHE A 122 -5.19 2.03 -25.39
CA PHE A 122 -5.96 3.28 -25.53
C PHE A 122 -7.45 3.14 -25.15
N LEU A 123 -8.07 2.00 -25.45
CA LEU A 123 -9.47 1.73 -25.09
C LEU A 123 -9.68 1.55 -23.58
N ASP A 124 -8.67 1.08 -22.85
CA ASP A 124 -8.70 0.95 -21.39
C ASP A 124 -8.66 2.36 -20.76
N LEU A 125 -7.84 3.26 -21.29
CA LEU A 125 -7.75 4.66 -20.89
C LEU A 125 -9.06 5.43 -21.17
N LEU A 126 -9.67 5.24 -22.34
CA LEU A 126 -10.94 5.87 -22.69
C LEU A 126 -12.10 5.36 -21.80
N ARG A 127 -12.19 4.05 -21.55
CA ARG A 127 -13.19 3.49 -20.63
C ARG A 127 -13.01 4.00 -19.20
N ASN A 128 -11.77 4.24 -18.78
CA ASN A 128 -11.46 4.84 -17.50
C ASN A 128 -12.00 6.28 -17.43
N SER A 129 -11.74 7.11 -18.45
CA SER A 129 -12.19 8.52 -18.48
C SER A 129 -13.73 8.70 -18.42
N LEU A 130 -14.50 7.82 -19.07
CA LEU A 130 -15.96 7.91 -19.15
C LEU A 130 -16.67 7.48 -17.85
N ARG A 131 -15.98 6.78 -16.94
CA ARG A 131 -16.55 6.27 -15.69
C ARG A 131 -16.45 7.27 -14.54
N LYS A 132 -15.59 8.29 -14.63
CA LYS A 132 -15.37 9.31 -13.58
C LYS A 132 -16.67 9.92 -13.04
N LYS A 133 -17.53 10.45 -13.93
CA LYS A 133 -18.81 11.06 -13.54
C LYS A 133 -19.78 10.09 -12.86
N ARG A 134 -19.69 8.80 -13.16
CA ARG A 134 -20.53 7.75 -12.57
C ARG A 134 -20.02 7.35 -11.19
N ILE A 135 -18.71 7.19 -11.04
CA ILE A 135 -18.06 6.82 -9.77
C ILE A 135 -18.24 7.92 -8.73
N MET A 136 -18.08 9.19 -9.13
CA MET A 136 -18.31 10.33 -8.23
C MET A 136 -19.73 10.39 -7.63
N LYS A 137 -20.73 9.84 -8.33
CA LYS A 137 -22.13 9.81 -7.89
C LYS A 137 -22.55 8.45 -7.32
N MET A 138 -21.60 7.52 -7.17
CA MET A 138 -21.90 6.17 -6.76
C MET A 138 -22.07 6.14 -5.24
N GLU A 139 -23.26 5.72 -4.80
CA GLU A 139 -23.45 5.29 -3.43
C GLU A 139 -22.97 3.84 -3.33
N PHE A 140 -21.87 3.63 -2.60
CA PHE A 140 -21.31 2.30 -2.44
C PHE A 140 -22.09 1.45 -1.42
N GLY A 141 -22.90 2.09 -0.55
CA GLY A 141 -23.76 1.41 0.42
C GLY A 141 -22.96 0.58 1.43
N ASP A 142 -21.74 1.00 1.72
CA ASP A 142 -20.86 0.36 2.71
C ASP A 142 -21.24 0.77 4.12
N LYS A 143 -20.89 -0.08 5.08
CA LYS A 143 -21.11 0.19 6.51
C LYS A 143 -19.80 0.46 7.25
N THR A 144 -18.68 0.10 6.64
CA THR A 144 -17.34 0.20 7.20
C THR A 144 -16.38 0.74 6.13
N PRO A 145 -15.26 1.39 6.52
CA PRO A 145 -14.26 1.84 5.54
C PRO A 145 -13.62 0.65 4.80
N GLU A 146 -13.48 -0.52 5.45
CA GLU A 146 -12.96 -1.74 4.84
C GLU A 146 -13.88 -2.22 3.70
N ASP A 147 -15.20 -2.27 3.92
CA ASP A 147 -16.20 -2.59 2.88
C ASP A 147 -16.10 -1.61 1.70
N PHE A 148 -15.94 -0.32 1.99
CA PHE A 148 -15.78 0.71 0.96
C PHE A 148 -14.54 0.48 0.11
N VAL A 149 -13.40 0.20 0.73
CA VAL A 149 -12.16 -0.09 -0.01
C VAL A 149 -12.34 -1.30 -0.90
N GLU A 150 -12.95 -2.39 -0.42
CA GLU A 150 -13.20 -3.58 -1.24
C GLU A 150 -14.12 -3.30 -2.45
N LYS A 151 -15.18 -2.50 -2.26
CA LYS A 151 -16.07 -2.14 -3.38
C LYS A 151 -15.43 -1.15 -4.34
N TRP A 152 -14.66 -0.19 -3.83
CA TRP A 152 -13.88 0.74 -4.64
C TRP A 152 -12.91 -0.03 -5.53
N ASP A 153 -12.14 -0.93 -4.94
CA ASP A 153 -11.20 -1.80 -5.60
C ASP A 153 -11.87 -2.62 -6.71
N ALA A 154 -13.00 -3.25 -6.41
CA ALA A 154 -13.80 -3.99 -7.39
C ALA A 154 -14.38 -3.10 -8.52
N VAL A 155 -14.59 -1.79 -8.29
CA VAL A 155 -15.01 -0.85 -9.34
C VAL A 155 -13.84 -0.49 -10.25
N MET A 156 -12.64 -0.30 -9.68
CA MET A 156 -11.42 0.03 -10.41
C MET A 156 -10.89 -1.16 -11.23
N HIS A 157 -10.95 -2.38 -10.69
CA HIS A 157 -10.45 -3.62 -11.31
C HIS A 157 -11.32 -4.17 -12.46
N LYS A 158 -12.34 -3.44 -12.95
CA LYS A 158 -13.20 -3.90 -14.08
C LYS A 158 -12.54 -3.85 -15.46
N VAL A 159 -11.24 -3.58 -15.54
CA VAL A 159 -10.50 -3.43 -16.80
C VAL A 159 -9.37 -4.45 -16.82
N LYS A 160 -9.41 -5.40 -17.78
CA LYS A 160 -8.44 -6.50 -17.89
C LYS A 160 -6.98 -6.03 -17.98
N GLY A 161 -6.73 -4.85 -18.55
CA GLY A 161 -5.39 -4.25 -18.61
C GLY A 161 -4.85 -3.90 -17.23
N ILE A 162 -5.71 -3.45 -16.32
CA ILE A 162 -5.38 -3.07 -14.94
C ILE A 162 -5.06 -4.34 -14.14
N GLU A 163 -5.92 -5.37 -14.20
CA GLU A 163 -5.70 -6.66 -13.54
C GLU A 163 -4.34 -7.31 -13.86
N ARG A 164 -3.86 -7.19 -15.10
CA ARG A 164 -2.51 -7.67 -15.48
C ARG A 164 -1.39 -6.90 -14.79
N VAL A 165 -1.54 -5.59 -14.66
CA VAL A 165 -0.58 -4.72 -13.97
C VAL A 165 -0.54 -5.06 -12.47
N ASP A 166 -1.69 -5.26 -11.84
CA ASP A 166 -1.76 -5.61 -10.42
C ASP A 166 -1.19 -7.00 -10.15
N THR A 167 -1.45 -7.97 -11.04
CA THR A 167 -0.84 -9.31 -10.98
C THR A 167 0.67 -9.25 -11.11
N PHE A 168 1.18 -8.44 -12.04
CA PHE A 168 2.62 -8.22 -12.21
C PHE A 168 3.24 -7.62 -10.93
N ARG A 169 2.62 -6.56 -10.41
CA ARG A 169 3.06 -5.86 -9.20
C ARG A 169 3.06 -6.79 -7.98
N PHE A 170 1.99 -7.57 -7.77
CA PHE A 170 1.91 -8.54 -6.69
C PHE A 170 2.98 -9.63 -6.78
N ASN A 171 3.22 -10.21 -7.97
CA ASN A 171 4.29 -11.20 -8.15
C ASN A 171 5.67 -10.62 -7.84
N TYR A 172 5.91 -9.37 -8.22
CA TYR A 172 7.16 -8.67 -7.91
C TYR A 172 7.36 -8.49 -6.40
N VAL A 173 6.34 -7.97 -5.72
CA VAL A 173 6.34 -7.79 -4.25
C VAL A 173 6.57 -9.13 -3.54
N ARG A 174 5.87 -10.19 -3.97
CA ARG A 174 6.02 -11.54 -3.44
C ARG A 174 7.45 -12.04 -3.56
N ASP A 175 8.02 -11.95 -4.77
CA ASP A 175 9.36 -12.46 -5.04
C ASP A 175 10.43 -11.65 -4.30
N ASN A 176 10.25 -10.33 -4.17
CA ASN A 176 11.10 -9.47 -3.34
C ASN A 176 11.02 -9.83 -1.86
N LEU A 177 9.80 -9.97 -1.32
CA LEU A 177 9.59 -10.32 0.07
C LEU A 177 10.26 -11.66 0.39
N LYS A 178 10.07 -12.68 -0.46
CA LYS A 178 10.74 -13.98 -0.31
C LYS A 178 12.26 -13.86 -0.25
N ARG A 179 12.86 -13.15 -1.22
CA ARG A 179 14.32 -12.97 -1.28
C ARG A 179 14.86 -12.22 -0.06
N ASN A 180 14.14 -11.20 0.39
CA ASN A 180 14.56 -10.39 1.52
C ASN A 180 14.43 -11.17 2.84
N LEU A 181 13.33 -11.91 3.03
CA LEU A 181 13.15 -12.79 4.20
C LEU A 181 14.29 -13.82 4.29
N GLU A 182 14.63 -14.51 3.21
CA GLU A 182 15.76 -15.47 3.21
C GLU A 182 17.10 -14.81 3.58
N LYS A 183 17.35 -13.59 3.07
CA LYS A 183 18.56 -12.81 3.39
C LYS A 183 18.60 -12.38 4.86
N ASP A 184 17.46 -12.03 5.44
CA ASP A 184 17.31 -11.46 6.78
C ASP A 184 16.79 -12.49 7.79
N LYS A 185 17.00 -13.77 7.52
CA LYS A 185 16.59 -14.88 8.39
C LYS A 185 17.06 -14.69 9.83
N GLY A 186 16.16 -14.94 10.78
CA GLY A 186 16.39 -14.76 12.21
C GLY A 186 16.14 -13.34 12.74
N LYS A 187 15.84 -12.36 11.88
CA LYS A 187 15.48 -11.00 12.31
C LYS A 187 13.98 -10.86 12.53
N SER A 188 13.60 -9.94 13.43
CA SER A 188 12.22 -9.47 13.58
C SER A 188 11.85 -8.51 12.45
N VAL A 189 10.92 -8.92 11.61
CA VAL A 189 10.51 -8.23 10.38
C VAL A 189 9.09 -7.67 10.53
N PHE A 190 8.87 -6.44 10.06
CA PHE A 190 7.56 -5.82 9.97
C PHE A 190 7.22 -5.47 8.52
N VAL A 191 6.20 -6.08 7.96
CA VAL A 191 5.73 -5.87 6.58
C VAL A 191 4.56 -4.89 6.61
N ILE A 192 4.66 -3.78 5.87
CA ILE A 192 3.64 -2.73 5.80
C ILE A 192 3.07 -2.67 4.38
N THR A 193 1.76 -2.72 4.28
CA THR A 193 1.04 -2.67 3.00
C THR A 193 -0.29 -1.94 3.12
N GLU A 194 -0.85 -1.59 1.97
CA GLU A 194 -2.22 -1.11 1.80
C GLU A 194 -3.22 -2.26 2.03
N TYR A 195 -4.41 -1.93 2.55
CA TYR A 195 -5.47 -2.91 2.83
C TYR A 195 -5.83 -3.76 1.60
N GLU A 196 -5.80 -3.15 0.40
CA GLU A 196 -6.06 -3.83 -0.88
C GLU A 196 -5.05 -4.97 -1.18
N PHE A 197 -3.82 -4.83 -0.71
CA PHE A 197 -2.75 -5.84 -0.88
C PHE A 197 -2.68 -6.84 0.26
N TYR A 198 -3.25 -6.50 1.42
CA TYR A 198 -3.09 -7.24 2.67
C TYR A 198 -3.46 -8.71 2.54
N LYS A 199 -4.66 -9.04 2.04
CA LYS A 199 -5.15 -10.44 1.99
C LYS A 199 -4.25 -11.32 1.12
N ASN A 200 -3.78 -10.80 -0.01
CA ASN A 200 -2.93 -11.56 -0.92
C ASN A 200 -1.55 -11.82 -0.31
N LEU A 201 -0.97 -10.82 0.38
CA LEU A 201 0.30 -10.98 1.08
C LEU A 201 0.18 -11.88 2.31
N GLU A 202 -0.91 -11.77 3.06
CA GLU A 202 -1.18 -12.63 4.21
C GLU A 202 -1.25 -14.10 3.80
N ASN A 203 -1.97 -14.41 2.71
CA ASN A 203 -2.03 -15.78 2.17
C ASN A 203 -0.66 -16.27 1.74
N PHE A 204 0.11 -15.44 1.04
CA PHE A 204 1.47 -15.80 0.65
C PHE A 204 2.38 -16.07 1.85
N ILE A 205 2.35 -15.23 2.89
CA ILE A 205 3.17 -15.42 4.09
C ILE A 205 2.75 -16.69 4.84
N LYS A 206 1.47 -17.07 4.84
CA LYS A 206 0.98 -18.34 5.40
C LYS A 206 1.48 -19.58 4.67
N GLU A 207 1.93 -19.43 3.42
CA GLU A 207 2.44 -20.52 2.57
C GLU A 207 3.98 -20.63 2.59
N LEU A 208 4.69 -19.71 3.27
CA LEU A 208 6.15 -19.73 3.41
C LEU A 208 6.60 -20.79 4.41
#